data_AF-A0A929IR04-F1
#
_entry.id   AF-A0A929IR04-F1
#
_cell.length_a   1.000
_cell.length_b   1.000
_cell.length_c   1.000
_cell.angle_alpha   90.00
_cell.angle_beta   90.00
_cell.angle_gamma   90.00
#
_symmetry.space_group_name_H-M   'P 1'
#
loop_
_entity.id
_entity.type
_entity.pdbx_description
1 polymer ?
#
loop_
_entity_poly.entity_id
_entity_poly.type
_entity_poly.pdbx_seq_one_letter_code
_entity_poly.pdbx_strand_id
1 'polypeptide(L)'
;KGITPMRSFVCETMRHGRLFLAGDSAHIVPPTGAKGMNLAAADVKVLAGALVDFYKTGDSEGLDGYAASCLPRIWKAERFSWWMTQMLHLPPEGDDFDRRVQLAELDYITSSEAGAKSLAENYVGLPFDD
;
A
#
# COMPACT_ATOMS: atom_id res chain seq x y z
N LYS A 1 -22.82 -1.07 -15.61
CA LYS A 1 -21.43 -0.55 -15.45
C LYS A 1 -21.35 0.09 -14.07
N GLY A 2 -20.50 -0.42 -13.19
CA GLY A 2 -20.33 0.12 -11.84
C GLY A 2 -19.29 1.25 -11.82
N ILE A 3 -19.55 2.30 -11.06
CA ILE A 3 -18.54 3.31 -10.73
C ILE A 3 -17.78 2.77 -9.53
N THR A 4 -16.45 2.64 -9.64
CA THR A 4 -15.62 2.18 -8.54
C THR A 4 -15.31 3.35 -7.61
N PRO A 5 -15.73 3.32 -6.33
CA PRO A 5 -15.41 4.39 -5.40
C PRO A 5 -13.90 4.37 -5.07
N MET A 6 -13.29 5.55 -4.95
CA MET A 6 -11.93 5.68 -4.42
C MET A 6 -11.98 5.60 -2.89
N ARG A 7 -11.34 4.59 -2.32
CA ARG A 7 -11.30 4.36 -0.86
C ARG A 7 -9.91 3.91 -0.44
N SER A 8 -9.46 4.42 0.71
CA SER A 8 -8.38 3.83 1.51
C SER A 8 -8.99 3.08 2.70
N PHE A 9 -8.43 1.93 3.06
CA PHE A 9 -8.82 1.16 4.24
C PHE A 9 -7.67 0.25 4.66
N VAL A 10 -7.42 0.18 5.97
CA VAL A 10 -6.43 -0.74 6.55
C VAL A 10 -7.02 -1.37 7.81
N CYS A 11 -6.92 -2.70 7.89
CA CYS A 11 -7.17 -3.49 9.09
C CYS A 11 -5.83 -3.88 9.72
N GLU A 12 -5.49 -3.27 10.86
CA GLU A 12 -4.24 -3.59 11.56
C GLU A 12 -4.27 -4.95 12.26
N THR A 13 -5.46 -5.49 12.51
CA THR A 13 -5.65 -6.86 13.03
C THR A 13 -5.80 -7.85 11.87
N MET A 14 -4.68 -8.21 11.25
CA MET A 14 -4.66 -9.15 10.11
C MET A 14 -4.71 -10.62 10.53
N ARG A 15 -4.80 -10.91 11.84
CA ARG A 15 -4.91 -12.28 12.38
C ARG A 15 -5.86 -12.33 13.57
N HIS A 16 -6.66 -13.39 13.62
CA HIS A 16 -7.43 -13.77 14.80
C HIS A 16 -7.37 -15.30 15.02
N GLY A 17 -6.55 -15.75 15.97
CA GLY A 17 -6.33 -17.17 16.20
C GLY A 17 -5.70 -17.86 14.98
N ARG A 18 -6.48 -18.69 14.28
CA ARG A 18 -6.09 -19.38 13.03
C ARG A 18 -6.65 -18.73 11.76
N LEU A 19 -7.34 -17.60 11.89
CA LEU A 19 -7.81 -16.79 10.77
C LEU A 19 -6.75 -15.75 10.40
N PHE A 20 -6.43 -15.63 9.11
CA PHE A 20 -5.50 -14.65 8.55
C PHE A 20 -6.17 -13.89 7.41
N LEU A 21 -5.98 -12.58 7.36
CA LEU A 21 -6.50 -11.70 6.32
C LEU A 21 -5.37 -11.29 5.36
N ALA A 22 -5.64 -11.32 4.06
CA ALA A 22 -4.71 -10.92 3.00
C ALA A 22 -5.43 -10.17 1.87
N GLY A 23 -4.74 -9.22 1.23
CA GLY A 23 -5.30 -8.41 0.14
C GLY A 23 -6.50 -7.59 0.58
N ASP A 24 -7.52 -7.49 -0.29
CA ASP A 24 -8.73 -6.70 -0.08
C ASP A 24 -9.52 -7.04 1.20
N SER A 25 -9.28 -8.20 1.82
CA SER A 25 -9.85 -8.53 3.14
C SER A 25 -9.21 -7.77 4.30
N ALA A 26 -7.98 -7.28 4.12
CA ALA A 26 -7.21 -6.53 5.10
C ALA A 26 -7.04 -5.05 4.72
N HIS A 27 -6.90 -4.72 3.44
CA HIS A 27 -6.67 -3.33 3.01
C HIS A 27 -7.24 -3.04 1.62
N ILE A 28 -7.64 -1.79 1.37
CA ILE A 28 -8.12 -1.31 0.08
C ILE A 28 -7.38 -0.03 -0.23
N VAL A 29 -6.70 0.04 -1.38
CA VAL A 29 -5.99 1.23 -1.84
C VAL A 29 -6.72 1.89 -3.02
N PRO A 30 -6.66 3.22 -3.15
CA PRO A 30 -7.09 3.89 -4.38
C PRO A 30 -6.34 3.36 -5.60
N PRO A 31 -7.03 3.16 -6.75
CA PRO A 31 -6.43 2.55 -7.94
C PRO A 31 -5.32 3.40 -8.58
N THR A 32 -5.22 4.67 -8.20
CA THR A 32 -4.21 5.65 -8.66
C THR A 32 -2.77 5.20 -8.44
N GLY A 33 -2.48 4.52 -7.33
CA GLY A 33 -1.14 3.99 -7.04
C GLY A 33 -0.86 2.64 -7.71
N ALA A 34 -1.87 1.98 -8.29
CA ALA A 34 -1.80 0.62 -8.83
C ALA A 34 -1.24 -0.43 -7.83
N LYS A 35 -1.58 -0.33 -6.55
CA LYS A 35 -0.97 -1.15 -5.47
C LYS A 35 -1.79 -2.33 -4.98
N GLY A 36 -3.11 -2.40 -5.19
CA GLY A 36 -3.98 -3.40 -4.53
C GLY A 36 -3.53 -4.85 -4.72
N MET A 37 -3.46 -5.32 -5.98
CA MET A 37 -3.00 -6.68 -6.27
C MET A 37 -1.54 -6.93 -5.84
N ASN A 38 -0.67 -5.91 -5.93
CA ASN A 38 0.73 -6.02 -5.53
C ASN A 38 0.89 -6.18 -4.02
N LEU A 39 0.05 -5.52 -3.22
CA LEU A 39 -0.01 -5.70 -1.77
C LEU A 39 -0.58 -7.07 -1.41
N ALA A 40 -1.64 -7.52 -2.08
CA ALA A 40 -2.17 -8.87 -1.85
C ALA A 40 -1.11 -9.96 -2.13
N ALA A 41 -0.33 -9.82 -3.20
CA ALA A 41 0.77 -10.73 -3.50
C ALA A 41 1.86 -10.69 -2.41
N ALA A 42 2.11 -9.51 -1.83
CA ALA A 42 3.06 -9.36 -0.74
C ALA A 42 2.61 -10.04 0.54
N ASP A 43 1.36 -9.83 0.94
CA ASP A 43 0.76 -10.49 2.09
C ASP A 43 0.83 -12.02 1.96
N VAL A 44 0.52 -12.52 0.76
CA VAL A 44 0.55 -13.96 0.47
C VAL A 44 1.98 -14.51 0.53
N LYS A 45 2.99 -13.76 0.06
CA LYS A 45 4.40 -14.17 0.17
C LYS A 45 4.79 -14.37 1.64
N VAL A 46 4.46 -13.41 2.51
CA VAL A 46 4.77 -13.48 3.95
C VAL A 46 4.01 -14.63 4.61
N LEU A 47 2.70 -14.73 4.38
CA LEU A 47 1.87 -15.78 4.98
C LEU A 47 2.29 -17.17 4.52
N ALA A 48 2.61 -17.35 3.24
CA ALA A 48 3.07 -18.62 2.70
C ALA A 48 4.39 -19.07 3.33
N GLY A 49 5.35 -18.16 3.51
CA GLY A 49 6.61 -18.45 4.22
C GLY A 49 6.34 -18.93 5.64
N ALA A 50 5.58 -18.15 6.41
CA ALA A 50 5.22 -18.48 7.78
C ALA A 50 4.46 -19.81 7.92
N LEU A 51 3.57 -20.13 6.97
CA LEU A 51 2.88 -21.43 6.95
C LEU A 51 3.84 -22.58 6.64
N VAL A 52 4.76 -22.40 5.70
CA VAL A 52 5.77 -23.41 5.35
C VAL A 52 6.62 -23.75 6.56
N ASP A 53 7.09 -22.74 7.29
CA ASP A 53 7.91 -22.94 8.49
C ASP A 53 7.12 -23.68 9.56
N PHE A 54 5.90 -23.20 9.87
CA PHE A 54 5.02 -23.86 10.84
C PHE A 54 4.78 -25.34 10.53
N TYR A 55 4.47 -25.70 9.28
CA TYR A 55 4.19 -27.09 8.92
C TYR A 55 5.43 -27.98 8.81
N LYS A 56 6.62 -27.41 8.55
CA LYS A 56 7.86 -28.20 8.42
C LYS A 56 8.61 -28.35 9.74
N THR A 57 8.65 -27.31 10.55
CA THR A 57 9.48 -27.25 11.77
C THR A 57 8.66 -27.13 13.04
N GLY A 58 7.38 -26.78 12.94
CA GLY A 58 6.53 -26.45 14.09
C GLY A 58 6.69 -25.01 14.58
N ASP A 59 7.49 -24.19 13.90
CA ASP A 59 7.75 -22.80 14.28
C ASP A 59 6.57 -21.89 13.96
N SER A 60 5.98 -21.26 14.97
CA SER A 60 4.87 -20.32 14.82
C SER A 60 5.28 -18.86 14.76
N GLU A 61 6.56 -18.53 14.92
CA GLU A 61 7.04 -17.15 15.06
C GLU A 61 6.62 -16.28 13.87
N GLY A 62 6.75 -16.79 12.63
CA GLY A 62 6.30 -16.08 11.43
C GLY A 62 4.79 -15.85 11.38
N LEU A 63 3.97 -16.77 11.91
CA LEU A 63 2.52 -16.61 11.98
C LEU A 63 2.13 -15.62 13.08
N ASP A 64 2.86 -15.63 14.19
CA ASP A 64 2.74 -14.70 15.34
C ASP A 64 3.13 -13.28 14.95
N GLY A 65 4.16 -13.12 14.12
CA GLY A 65 4.63 -11.84 13.57
C GLY A 65 3.89 -11.36 12.31
N TYR A 66 2.99 -12.14 11.72
CA TYR A 66 2.43 -11.90 10.38
C TYR A 66 1.96 -10.46 10.12
N ALA A 67 1.14 -9.91 11.01
CA ALA A 67 0.61 -8.55 10.87
C ALA A 67 1.73 -7.50 10.93
N ALA A 68 2.67 -7.66 11.87
CA ALA A 68 3.81 -6.76 12.04
C ALA A 68 4.74 -6.78 10.80
N SER A 69 4.86 -7.91 10.13
CA SER A 69 5.63 -8.03 8.88
C SER A 69 4.94 -7.39 7.68
N CYS A 70 3.60 -7.42 7.59
CA CYS A 70 2.87 -6.90 6.43
C CYS A 70 2.60 -5.38 6.52
N LEU A 71 2.24 -4.88 7.72
CA LEU A 71 1.78 -3.51 7.92
C LEU A 71 2.75 -2.42 7.44
N PRO A 72 4.08 -2.51 7.62
CA PRO A 72 5.02 -1.50 7.14
C PRO A 72 4.93 -1.29 5.62
N ARG A 73 4.75 -2.37 4.84
CA ARG A 73 4.62 -2.29 3.38
C ARG A 73 3.25 -1.73 2.99
N ILE A 74 2.18 -2.18 3.65
CA ILE A 74 0.81 -1.69 3.42
C ILE A 74 0.75 -0.18 3.62
N TRP A 75 1.27 0.33 4.74
CA TRP A 75 1.26 1.77 5.04
C TRP A 75 2.10 2.59 4.05
N LYS A 76 3.25 2.09 3.59
CA LYS A 76 4.06 2.78 2.56
C LYS A 76 3.30 2.87 1.22
N ALA A 77 2.59 1.81 0.84
CA ALA A 77 1.79 1.78 -0.38
C ALA A 77 0.50 2.60 -0.30
N GLU A 78 -0.15 2.64 0.87
CA GLU A 78 -1.28 3.53 1.15
C GLU A 78 -0.86 5.00 1.06
N ARG A 79 0.22 5.38 1.75
CA ARG A 79 0.80 6.73 1.66
C ARG A 79 1.04 7.14 0.20
N PHE A 80 1.64 6.25 -0.59
CA PHE A 80 1.90 6.51 -2.01
C PHE A 80 0.62 6.66 -2.84
N SER A 81 -0.34 5.75 -2.65
CA SER A 81 -1.61 5.77 -3.40
C SER A 81 -2.46 6.99 -3.03
N TRP A 82 -2.46 7.38 -1.76
CA TRP A 82 -3.08 8.61 -1.28
C TRP A 82 -2.43 9.84 -1.89
N TRP A 83 -1.10 9.94 -1.86
CA TRP A 83 -0.35 11.06 -2.44
C TRP A 83 -0.59 11.21 -3.95
N MET A 84 -0.58 10.11 -4.70
CA MET A 84 -0.95 10.10 -6.12
C MET A 84 -2.39 10.56 -6.36
N THR A 85 -3.32 10.17 -5.49
CA THR A 85 -4.72 10.62 -5.57
C THR A 85 -4.84 12.12 -5.35
N GLN A 86 -4.21 12.64 -4.29
CA GLN A 86 -4.21 14.07 -3.98
C GLN A 86 -3.52 14.90 -5.07
N MET A 87 -2.48 14.38 -5.72
CA MET A 87 -1.78 15.10 -6.78
C MET A 87 -2.55 15.12 -8.11
N LEU A 88 -3.32 14.08 -8.41
CA LEU A 88 -3.89 13.88 -9.76
C LEU A 88 -5.41 14.07 -9.84
N HIS A 89 -6.10 14.29 -8.72
CA HIS A 89 -7.54 14.50 -8.69
C HIS A 89 -7.87 15.85 -8.04
N LEU A 90 -8.85 16.55 -8.60
CA LEU A 90 -9.36 17.78 -7.99
C LEU A 90 -10.17 17.42 -6.74
N PRO A 91 -9.87 18.02 -5.57
CA PRO A 91 -10.69 17.80 -4.39
C PRO A 91 -12.09 18.39 -4.63
N PRO A 92 -13.18 17.72 -4.19
CA PRO A 92 -14.54 18.24 -4.36
C PRO A 92 -14.76 19.61 -3.69
N GLU A 93 -14.04 19.88 -2.61
CA GLU A 93 -14.13 21.11 -1.80
C GLU A 93 -12.84 21.94 -1.85
N GLY A 94 -11.93 21.66 -2.79
CA GLY A 94 -10.63 22.34 -2.86
C GLY A 94 -10.73 23.78 -3.34
N ASP A 95 -9.86 24.64 -2.83
CA ASP A 95 -9.78 26.05 -3.23
C ASP A 95 -8.64 26.34 -4.22
N ASP A 96 -8.45 27.62 -4.56
CA ASP A 96 -7.38 28.04 -5.45
C ASP A 96 -5.98 27.78 -4.88
N PHE A 97 -5.83 27.79 -3.54
CA PHE A 97 -4.57 27.48 -2.88
C PHE A 97 -4.24 25.99 -3.03
N ASP A 98 -5.20 25.09 -2.77
CA ASP A 98 -5.02 23.64 -2.94
C ASP A 98 -4.58 23.30 -4.35
N ARG A 99 -5.21 23.94 -5.35
CA ARG A 99 -4.84 23.76 -6.76
C ARG A 99 -3.42 24.22 -7.06
N ARG A 100 -2.99 25.34 -6.48
CA ARG A 100 -1.61 25.86 -6.66
C ARG A 100 -0.59 24.94 -6.02
N VAL A 101 -0.88 24.39 -4.84
CA VAL A 101 -0.03 23.39 -4.17
C VAL A 101 0.07 22.11 -5.01
N GLN A 102 -1.05 21.61 -5.54
CA GLN A 102 -1.07 20.43 -6.41
C GLN A 102 -0.20 20.62 -7.67
N LEU A 103 -0.29 21.78 -8.31
CA LEU A 103 0.53 22.10 -9.49
C LEU A 103 2.01 22.23 -9.15
N ALA A 104 2.35 22.83 -8.00
CA ALA A 104 3.72 22.95 -7.54
C ALA A 104 4.34 21.57 -7.24
N GLU A 105 3.57 20.66 -6.65
CA GLU A 105 4.00 19.28 -6.41
C GLU A 105 4.26 18.54 -7.73
N LEU A 106 3.34 18.67 -8.69
CA LEU A 106 3.48 18.06 -10.02
C LEU A 106 4.71 18.61 -10.77
N ASP A 107 4.94 19.92 -10.70
CA ASP A 107 6.14 20.56 -11.27
C ASP A 107 7.41 20.02 -10.61
N TYR A 108 7.44 19.91 -9.29
CA TYR A 108 8.59 19.37 -8.55
C TYR A 108 8.93 17.92 -8.97
N ILE A 109 7.94 17.02 -9.01
CA ILE A 109 8.21 15.62 -9.35
C ILE A 109 8.59 15.39 -10.82
N THR A 110 8.28 16.34 -11.70
CA THR A 110 8.60 16.25 -13.14
C THR A 110 9.87 17.01 -13.52
N SER A 111 10.30 17.98 -12.73
CA SER A 111 11.49 18.80 -13.00
C SER A 111 12.70 18.45 -12.12
N SER A 112 12.50 17.80 -10.96
CA SER A 112 13.57 17.40 -10.05
C SER A 112 13.92 15.92 -10.18
N GLU A 113 15.20 15.60 -10.34
CA GLU A 113 15.67 14.19 -10.35
C GLU A 113 15.33 13.48 -9.03
N ALA A 114 15.48 14.15 -7.89
CA ALA A 114 15.16 13.57 -6.59
C ALA A 114 13.65 13.29 -6.44
N GLY A 115 12.80 14.22 -6.89
CA GLY A 115 11.35 14.03 -6.92
C GLY A 115 10.93 12.90 -7.84
N ALA A 116 11.47 12.86 -9.07
CA ALA A 116 11.22 11.80 -10.04
C ALA A 116 11.67 10.43 -9.51
N LYS A 117 12.82 10.36 -8.84
CA LYS A 117 13.32 9.12 -8.23
C LYS A 117 12.39 8.62 -7.11
N SER A 118 11.88 9.52 -6.26
CA SER A 118 10.92 9.16 -5.20
C SER A 118 9.60 8.63 -5.77
N LEU A 119 9.09 9.24 -6.85
CA LEU A 119 7.95 8.71 -7.59
C LEU A 119 8.27 7.31 -8.13
N ALA A 120 9.40 7.16 -8.83
CA ALA A 120 9.77 5.95 -9.52
C ALA A 120 9.93 4.75 -8.58
N GLU A 121 10.67 4.89 -7.47
CA GLU A 121 10.91 3.80 -6.51
C GLU A 121 9.59 3.30 -5.88
N ASN A 122 8.66 4.22 -5.60
CA ASN A 122 7.37 3.85 -5.06
C ASN A 122 6.49 3.22 -6.16
N TYR A 123 6.54 3.71 -7.39
CA TYR A 123 5.73 3.20 -8.51
C TYR A 123 6.13 1.79 -8.94
N VAL A 124 7.42 1.49 -9.04
CA VAL A 124 7.90 0.12 -9.34
C VAL A 124 7.72 -0.84 -8.17
N GLY A 125 7.55 -0.31 -6.96
CA GLY A 125 7.33 -1.07 -5.74
C GLY A 125 8.60 -1.22 -4.91
N LEU A 126 8.46 -1.00 -3.61
CA LEU A 126 9.58 -1.08 -2.67
C LEU A 126 10.05 -2.53 -2.49
N PRO A 127 11.32 -2.76 -2.07
CA PRO A 127 11.83 -4.08 -1.76
C PRO A 127 10.95 -4.84 -0.77
N PHE A 128 10.94 -6.16 -0.86
CA PHE A 128 10.41 -6.99 0.21
C PHE A 128 11.41 -7.01 1.34
N ASP A 129 10.93 -6.95 2.58
CA ASP A 129 11.75 -7.27 3.73
C ASP A 129 12.01 -8.80 3.67
N ASP A 130 13.27 -9.20 3.87
CA ASP A 130 13.73 -10.61 3.84
C ASP A 130 13.47 -11.30 5.18
#